data_AF-A0A1F8GL23-F1
#
_entry.id   AF-A0A1F8GL23-F1
#
_cell.length_a   1.000
_cell.length_b   1.000
_cell.length_c   1.000
_cell.angle_alpha   90.00
_cell.angle_beta   90.00
_cell.angle_gamma   90.00
#
_symmetry.space_group_name_H-M   'P 1'
#
loop_
_entity.id
_entity.type
_entity.pdbx_description
1 polymer ?
#
loop_
_entity_poly.entity_id
_entity_poly.type
_entity_poly.pdbx_seq_one_letter_code
_entity_poly.pdbx_strand_id
1 'polypeptide(L)'
;MSAPRSGFGSFIQTLRLIITPLVLATPSVIIWHFLYVNGWHSTSRADEPIVNAILPGLFTAHVFIAGFMFMRESDDMRKMKTAIRSGDQKAFTEIVEDTIPTPMKYVLFMTANIIQGWTISLNYDIYWTGLAAVYSVGYILSLIWEIIADFDDPINGVWVIKGVPPDWITGANIKRRWSDRFFEWFFNRITTAPIVHKG
;
A
#
# COMPACT_ATOMS: atom_id res chain seq x y z
N MET A 1 -4.63 10.18 33.29
CA MET A 1 -4.38 10.49 31.87
C MET A 1 -3.15 9.72 31.43
N SER A 2 -3.33 8.53 30.84
CA SER A 2 -2.23 7.72 30.32
C SER A 2 -1.82 8.26 28.96
N ALA A 3 -0.58 8.72 28.84
CA ALA A 3 0.02 9.05 27.55
C ALA A 3 -0.11 7.84 26.60
N PRO A 4 -0.55 8.03 25.35
CA PRO A 4 -0.65 6.91 24.43
C PRO A 4 0.76 6.41 24.10
N ARG A 5 0.93 5.08 24.15
CA ARG A 5 2.14 4.31 23.83
C ARG A 5 2.64 4.62 22.41
N SER A 6 3.39 5.72 22.25
CA SER A 6 3.76 6.25 20.93
C SER A 6 4.87 5.47 20.21
N GLY A 7 5.62 4.61 20.91
CA GLY A 7 6.72 3.84 20.32
C GLY A 7 6.29 2.51 19.69
N PHE A 8 5.41 1.75 20.35
CA PHE A 8 5.02 0.41 19.91
C PHE A 8 4.05 0.43 18.72
N GLY A 9 3.12 1.40 18.70
CA GLY A 9 2.21 1.61 17.57
C GLY A 9 2.96 2.01 16.29
N SER A 10 3.95 2.89 16.42
CA SER A 10 4.77 3.33 15.28
C SER A 10 5.58 2.18 14.68
N PHE A 11 6.19 1.32 15.50
CA PHE A 11 6.96 0.17 15.01
C PHE A 11 6.09 -0.85 14.26
N ILE A 12 4.90 -1.16 14.79
CA ILE A 12 3.96 -2.09 14.14
C ILE A 12 3.50 -1.52 12.79
N GLN A 13 3.17 -0.23 12.73
CA GLN A 13 2.77 0.42 11.48
C GLN A 13 3.90 0.41 10.44
N THR A 14 5.14 0.63 10.86
CA THR A 14 6.31 0.50 9.97
C THR A 14 6.51 -0.93 9.48
N LEU A 15 6.41 -1.92 10.37
CA LEU A 15 6.48 -3.33 9.98
C LEU A 15 5.37 -3.71 8.99
N ARG A 16 4.14 -3.22 9.20
CA ARG A 16 3.03 -3.41 8.27
C ARG A 16 3.38 -2.87 6.88
N LEU A 17 3.88 -1.64 6.80
CA LEU A 17 4.26 -0.99 5.53
C LEU A 17 5.30 -1.82 4.74
N ILE A 18 6.13 -2.60 5.43
CA ILE A 18 7.15 -3.47 4.80
C ILE A 18 6.58 -4.86 4.50
N ILE A 19 5.87 -5.48 5.44
CA ILE A 19 5.41 -6.87 5.36
C ILE A 19 4.22 -7.00 4.40
N THR A 20 3.28 -6.06 4.41
CA THR A 20 2.09 -6.15 3.54
C THR A 20 2.47 -6.22 2.06
N PRO A 21 3.36 -5.36 1.53
CA PRO A 21 3.82 -5.48 0.15
C PRO A 21 4.56 -6.79 -0.16
N LEU A 22 5.33 -7.34 0.80
CA LEU A 22 6.00 -8.63 0.62
C LEU A 22 5.00 -9.78 0.42
N VAL A 23 3.91 -9.77 1.19
CA VAL A 23 2.83 -10.76 1.07
C VAL A 23 2.06 -10.55 -0.23
N LEU A 24 1.72 -9.30 -0.56
CA LEU A 24 0.95 -8.96 -1.78
C LEU A 24 1.71 -9.24 -3.08
N ALA A 25 3.05 -9.26 -3.06
CA ALA A 25 3.87 -9.64 -4.22
C ALA A 25 3.89 -11.15 -4.48
N THR A 26 3.58 -11.98 -3.47
CA THR A 26 3.71 -13.44 -3.53
C THR A 26 2.82 -14.09 -4.62
N PRO A 27 1.53 -13.74 -4.77
CA PRO A 27 0.67 -14.28 -5.82
C PRO A 27 1.25 -14.10 -7.23
N SER A 28 1.87 -12.95 -7.52
CA SER A 28 2.47 -12.67 -8.83
C SER A 28 3.62 -13.62 -9.16
N VAL A 29 4.46 -13.95 -8.18
CA VAL A 29 5.54 -14.93 -8.36
C VAL A 29 5.00 -16.34 -8.51
N ILE A 30 3.94 -16.70 -7.77
CA ILE A 30 3.29 -18.01 -7.92
C ILE A 30 2.76 -18.17 -9.34
N ILE A 31 2.03 -17.17 -9.84
CA ILE A 31 1.50 -17.16 -11.21
C ILE A 31 2.65 -17.28 -12.22
N TRP A 32 3.69 -16.46 -12.07
CA TRP A 32 4.86 -16.52 -12.95
C TRP A 32 5.57 -17.86 -12.92
N HIS A 33 5.78 -18.45 -11.74
CA HIS A 33 6.41 -19.76 -11.59
C HIS A 33 5.64 -20.84 -12.38
N PHE A 34 4.31 -20.86 -12.24
CA PHE A 34 3.47 -21.78 -13.00
C PHE A 34 3.61 -21.57 -14.50
N LEU A 35 3.59 -20.32 -14.98
CA LEU A 35 3.77 -20.02 -16.40
C LEU A 35 5.16 -20.44 -16.90
N TYR A 36 6.22 -20.13 -16.14
CA TYR A 36 7.59 -20.50 -16.45
C TYR A 36 7.78 -22.01 -16.63
N VAL A 37 7.32 -22.80 -15.66
CA VAL A 37 7.46 -24.27 -15.69
C VAL A 37 6.67 -24.89 -16.84
N ASN A 38 5.58 -24.26 -17.28
CA ASN A 38 4.79 -24.71 -18.44
C ASN A 38 5.33 -24.17 -19.78
N GLY A 39 6.40 -23.38 -19.79
CA GLY A 39 6.97 -22.77 -21.00
C GLY A 39 6.11 -21.63 -21.57
N TRP A 40 5.28 -20.99 -20.75
CA TRP A 40 4.46 -19.85 -21.14
C TRP A 40 5.22 -18.56 -20.87
N HIS A 41 5.77 -17.99 -21.93
CA HIS A 41 6.43 -16.69 -21.94
C HIS A 41 6.30 -16.05 -23.32
N SER A 42 6.56 -14.76 -23.41
CA SER A 42 6.68 -14.04 -24.67
C SER A 42 7.84 -14.60 -25.50
N THR A 43 7.80 -14.33 -26.80
CA THR A 43 8.95 -14.63 -27.67
C THR A 43 10.07 -13.63 -27.38
N SER A 44 11.33 -14.07 -27.39
CA SER A 44 12.49 -13.20 -27.09
C SER A 44 12.56 -11.93 -27.94
N ARG A 45 12.05 -11.94 -29.18
CA ARG A 45 11.97 -10.75 -30.05
C ARG A 45 10.96 -9.70 -29.58
N ALA A 46 9.92 -10.12 -28.86
CA ALA A 46 8.93 -9.21 -28.29
C ALA A 46 9.41 -8.55 -27.00
N ASP A 47 10.41 -9.13 -26.32
CA ASP A 47 10.86 -8.65 -25.01
C ASP A 47 11.61 -7.32 -25.09
N GLU A 48 12.40 -7.13 -26.15
CA GLU A 48 13.17 -5.89 -26.35
C GLU A 48 12.28 -4.64 -26.33
N PRO A 49 11.21 -4.52 -27.14
CA PRO A 49 10.32 -3.36 -27.05
C PRO A 49 9.53 -3.32 -25.73
N ILE A 50 9.21 -4.46 -25.12
CA ILE A 50 8.51 -4.49 -23.84
C ILE A 50 9.38 -3.87 -22.73
N VAL A 51 10.62 -4.31 -22.60
CA VAL A 51 11.55 -3.87 -21.55
C VAL A 51 12.06 -2.45 -21.79
N ASN A 52 12.30 -2.06 -23.05
CA ASN A 52 12.92 -0.77 -23.36
C ASN A 52 11.92 0.38 -23.55
N ALA A 53 10.66 0.09 -23.89
CA ALA A 53 9.67 1.13 -24.18
C ALA A 53 8.37 0.97 -23.37
N ILE A 54 7.75 -0.20 -23.40
CA ILE A 54 6.40 -0.39 -22.82
C ILE A 54 6.45 -0.32 -21.30
N LEU A 55 7.27 -1.14 -20.64
CA LEU A 55 7.38 -1.20 -19.19
C LEU A 55 7.87 0.14 -18.60
N PRO A 56 8.95 0.78 -19.10
CA PRO A 56 9.35 2.10 -18.60
C PRO A 56 8.27 3.16 -18.80
N GLY A 57 7.58 3.17 -19.94
CA GLY A 57 6.50 4.11 -20.21
C GLY A 57 5.32 3.93 -19.26
N LEU A 58 4.85 2.69 -19.07
CA LEU A 58 3.77 2.36 -18.15
C LEU A 58 4.16 2.64 -16.70
N PHE A 59 5.38 2.28 -16.29
CA PHE A 59 5.87 2.52 -14.95
C PHE A 59 5.99 4.01 -14.65
N THR A 60 6.47 4.79 -15.63
CA THR A 60 6.52 6.26 -15.53
C THR A 60 5.12 6.83 -15.35
N ALA A 61 4.16 6.46 -16.21
CA ALA A 61 2.78 6.90 -16.09
C ALA A 61 2.16 6.52 -14.73
N HIS A 62 2.41 5.30 -14.25
CA HIS A 62 1.96 4.83 -12.95
C HIS A 62 2.52 5.68 -11.81
N VAL A 63 3.83 5.93 -11.80
CA VAL A 63 4.49 6.77 -10.79
C VAL A 63 4.00 8.21 -10.84
N PHE A 64 3.72 8.77 -12.03
CA PHE A 64 3.13 10.10 -12.16
C PHE A 64 1.74 10.19 -11.51
N ILE A 65 0.88 9.19 -11.75
CA ILE A 65 -0.47 9.13 -11.15
C ILE A 65 -0.37 8.99 -9.63
N ALA A 66 0.49 8.07 -9.16
CA ALA A 66 0.76 7.87 -7.74
C ALA A 66 1.29 9.16 -7.07
N GLY A 67 2.23 9.85 -7.73
CA GLY A 67 2.79 11.11 -7.27
C GLY A 67 1.75 12.22 -7.17
N PHE A 68 0.83 12.32 -8.14
CA PHE A 68 -0.27 13.27 -8.06
C PHE A 68 -1.18 13.01 -6.86
N MET A 69 -1.54 11.75 -6.60
CA MET A 69 -2.32 11.36 -5.43
C MET A 69 -1.58 11.71 -4.14
N PHE A 70 -0.29 11.40 -4.06
CA PHE A 70 0.55 11.73 -2.90
C PHE A 70 0.61 13.24 -2.63
N MET A 71 0.74 14.07 -3.67
CA MET A 71 0.77 15.53 -3.53
C MET A 71 -0.55 16.08 -2.99
N ARG A 72 -1.68 15.62 -3.55
CA ARG A 72 -3.02 16.01 -3.06
C ARG A 72 -3.18 15.67 -1.58
N GLU A 73 -2.92 14.42 -1.20
CA GLU A 73 -3.10 13.99 0.19
C GLU A 73 -2.13 14.70 1.14
N SER A 74 -0.90 14.97 0.70
CA SER A 74 0.05 15.75 1.49
C SER A 74 -0.44 17.17 1.77
N ASP A 75 -1.11 17.80 0.80
CA ASP A 75 -1.74 19.11 0.97
C ASP A 75 -2.93 19.03 1.93
N ASP A 76 -3.75 18.00 1.83
CA ASP A 76 -4.91 17.79 2.71
C ASP A 76 -4.47 17.51 4.15
N MET A 77 -3.40 16.74 4.36
CA MET A 77 -2.73 16.61 5.66
C MET A 77 -2.26 17.95 6.23
N ARG A 78 -1.71 18.84 5.40
CA ARG A 78 -1.28 20.18 5.83
C ARG A 78 -2.49 21.04 6.22
N LYS A 79 -3.58 20.97 5.46
CA LYS A 79 -4.85 21.66 5.78
C LYS A 79 -5.45 21.14 7.09
N MET A 80 -5.50 19.82 7.28
CA MET A 80 -5.96 19.20 8.54
C MET A 80 -5.15 19.70 9.75
N LYS A 81 -3.81 19.72 9.64
CA LYS A 81 -2.94 20.27 10.70
C LYS A 81 -3.24 21.74 11.00
N THR A 82 -3.61 22.51 9.97
CA THR A 82 -3.98 23.92 10.13
C THR A 82 -5.33 24.04 10.83
N ALA A 83 -6.33 23.26 10.43
CA ALA A 83 -7.65 23.21 11.04
C ALA A 83 -7.60 22.84 12.54
N ILE A 84 -6.76 21.89 12.92
CA ILE A 84 -6.53 21.52 14.33
C ILE A 84 -5.95 22.69 15.11
N ARG A 85 -4.96 23.40 14.54
CA ARG A 85 -4.33 24.56 15.20
C ARG A 85 -5.29 25.74 15.33
N SER A 86 -6.21 25.91 14.39
CA SER A 86 -7.21 26.98 14.40
C SER A 86 -8.50 26.64 15.15
N GLY A 87 -8.65 25.40 15.64
CA GLY A 87 -9.87 24.95 16.30
C GLY A 87 -11.07 24.77 15.35
N ASP A 88 -10.82 24.66 14.04
CA ASP A 88 -11.88 24.52 13.04
C ASP A 88 -12.23 23.04 12.81
N GLN A 89 -13.14 22.54 13.65
CA GLN A 89 -13.62 21.16 13.58
C GLN A 89 -14.30 20.85 12.24
N LYS A 90 -15.05 21.81 11.68
CA LYS A 90 -15.83 21.58 10.47
C LYS A 90 -14.90 21.34 9.28
N ALA A 91 -13.88 22.18 9.13
CA ALA A 91 -12.87 22.00 8.09
C ALA A 91 -12.11 20.68 8.27
N PHE A 92 -11.77 20.29 9.51
CA PHE A 92 -11.14 19.00 9.78
C PHE A 92 -12.02 17.82 9.33
N THR A 93 -13.31 17.81 9.71
CA THR A 93 -14.23 16.73 9.36
C THR A 93 -14.46 16.64 7.85
N GLU A 94 -14.58 17.78 7.15
CA GLU A 94 -14.75 17.79 5.70
C GLU A 94 -13.54 17.18 4.98
N ILE A 95 -12.33 17.51 5.42
CA ILE A 95 -11.10 16.99 4.80
C ILE A 95 -10.87 15.52 5.13
N VAL A 96 -11.11 15.09 6.37
CA VAL A 96 -10.86 13.69 6.77
C VAL A 96 -11.85 12.71 6.14
N GLU A 97 -13.03 13.18 5.75
CA GLU A 97 -14.03 12.39 5.03
C GLU A 97 -13.84 12.41 3.51
N ASP A 98 -13.12 13.40 2.97
CA ASP A 98 -12.74 13.48 1.55
C ASP A 98 -11.65 12.45 1.24
N THR A 99 -12.08 11.23 0.94
CA THR A 99 -11.16 10.16 0.53
C THR A 99 -10.74 10.33 -0.93
N ILE A 100 -9.55 9.84 -1.27
CA ILE A 100 -9.07 9.83 -2.66
C ILE A 100 -10.16 9.26 -3.59
N PRO A 101 -10.47 9.93 -4.72
CA PRO A 101 -11.53 9.51 -5.62
C PRO A 101 -11.35 8.06 -6.12
N THR A 102 -12.41 7.26 -6.03
CA THR A 102 -12.43 5.86 -6.48
C THR A 102 -11.90 5.67 -7.91
N PRO A 103 -12.22 6.53 -8.90
CA PRO A 103 -11.65 6.39 -10.24
C PRO A 103 -10.12 6.43 -10.27
N MET A 104 -9.48 7.27 -9.45
CA MET A 104 -8.01 7.36 -9.40
C MET A 104 -7.41 6.09 -8.79
N LYS A 105 -8.00 5.57 -7.72
CA LYS A 105 -7.61 4.27 -7.13
C LYS A 105 -7.72 3.14 -8.16
N TYR A 106 -8.79 3.14 -8.95
CA TYR A 106 -8.99 2.14 -10.00
C TYR A 106 -7.94 2.23 -11.11
N VAL A 107 -7.65 3.43 -11.61
CA VAL A 107 -6.60 3.63 -12.62
C VAL A 107 -5.23 3.20 -12.10
N LEU A 108 -4.89 3.55 -10.86
CA LEU A 108 -3.65 3.13 -10.22
C LEU A 108 -3.56 1.59 -10.10
N PHE A 109 -4.64 0.95 -9.66
CA PHE A 109 -4.73 -0.50 -9.57
C PHE A 109 -4.57 -1.18 -10.94
N MET A 110 -5.28 -0.69 -11.95
CA MET A 110 -5.23 -1.26 -13.30
C MET A 110 -3.85 -1.12 -13.92
N THR A 111 -3.22 0.06 -13.82
CA THR A 111 -1.87 0.30 -14.35
C THR A 111 -0.84 -0.60 -13.67
N ALA A 112 -0.92 -0.79 -12.34
CA ALA A 112 -0.06 -1.73 -11.62
C ALA A 112 -0.22 -3.17 -12.15
N ASN A 113 -1.45 -3.65 -12.32
CA ASN A 113 -1.69 -5.01 -12.82
C ASN A 113 -1.23 -5.20 -14.26
N ILE A 114 -1.32 -4.17 -15.12
CA ILE A 114 -0.79 -4.24 -16.49
C ILE A 114 0.73 -4.33 -16.48
N ILE A 115 1.42 -3.51 -15.67
CA ILE A 115 2.89 -3.57 -15.50
C ILE A 115 3.29 -4.97 -15.02
N GLN A 116 2.58 -5.49 -14.01
CA GLN A 116 2.82 -6.82 -13.47
C GLN A 116 2.60 -7.91 -14.53
N GLY A 117 1.52 -7.83 -15.31
CA GLY A 117 1.21 -8.77 -16.38
C GLY A 117 2.30 -8.84 -17.44
N TRP A 118 2.79 -7.68 -17.91
CA TRP A 118 3.92 -7.63 -18.83
C TRP A 118 5.21 -8.18 -18.23
N THR A 119 5.49 -7.85 -16.96
CA THR A 119 6.69 -8.35 -16.26
C THR A 119 6.66 -9.87 -16.10
N ILE A 120 5.48 -10.43 -15.81
CA ILE A 120 5.25 -11.88 -15.70
C ILE A 120 5.43 -12.55 -17.07
N SER A 121 5.00 -11.91 -18.16
CA SER A 121 5.03 -12.55 -19.47
C SER A 121 6.43 -12.65 -20.08
N LEU A 122 7.40 -11.86 -19.61
CA LEU A 122 8.76 -11.82 -20.18
C LEU A 122 9.45 -13.19 -20.20
N ASN A 123 10.27 -13.43 -21.22
CA ASN A 123 11.11 -14.61 -21.29
C ASN A 123 12.40 -14.41 -20.48
N TYR A 124 12.50 -15.10 -19.35
CA TYR A 124 13.70 -15.10 -18.52
C TYR A 124 14.52 -16.35 -18.77
N ASP A 125 15.73 -16.19 -19.31
CA ASP A 125 16.63 -17.33 -19.54
C ASP A 125 17.00 -18.06 -18.23
N ILE A 126 17.07 -17.32 -17.13
CA ILE A 126 17.44 -17.82 -15.81
C ILE A 126 16.24 -17.67 -14.86
N TYR A 127 15.78 -18.79 -14.30
CA TYR A 127 14.68 -18.84 -13.34
C TYR A 127 14.84 -17.83 -12.20
N TRP A 128 16.00 -17.80 -11.55
CA TRP A 128 16.23 -16.88 -10.42
C TRP A 128 16.15 -15.40 -10.81
N THR A 129 16.54 -15.05 -12.02
CA THR A 129 16.42 -13.68 -12.53
C THR A 129 14.94 -13.31 -12.71
N GLY A 130 14.13 -14.19 -13.29
CA GLY A 130 12.69 -13.96 -13.43
C GLY A 130 11.97 -13.90 -12.08
N LEU A 131 12.30 -14.80 -11.16
CA LEU A 131 11.74 -14.79 -9.80
C LEU A 131 12.02 -13.46 -9.10
N ALA A 132 13.27 -13.01 -9.13
CA ALA A 132 13.68 -11.75 -8.51
C ALA A 132 12.99 -10.55 -9.18
N ALA A 133 12.96 -10.49 -10.51
CA ALA A 133 12.34 -9.39 -11.25
C ALA A 133 10.84 -9.28 -10.97
N VAL A 134 10.09 -10.38 -11.10
CA VAL A 134 8.64 -10.42 -10.88
C VAL A 134 8.29 -10.08 -9.44
N TYR A 135 9.05 -10.60 -8.47
CA TYR A 135 8.83 -10.31 -7.05
C TYR A 135 9.12 -8.84 -6.73
N SER A 136 10.24 -8.29 -7.21
CA SER A 136 10.63 -6.91 -6.94
C SER A 136 9.65 -5.90 -7.55
N VAL A 137 9.17 -6.14 -8.78
CA VAL A 137 8.15 -5.29 -9.39
C VAL A 137 6.84 -5.37 -8.61
N GLY A 138 6.38 -6.58 -8.27
CA GLY A 138 5.17 -6.76 -7.47
C GLY A 138 5.25 -6.11 -6.10
N TYR A 139 6.42 -6.18 -5.46
CA TYR A 139 6.69 -5.52 -4.20
C TYR A 139 6.61 -3.99 -4.32
N ILE A 140 7.27 -3.38 -5.31
CA ILE A 140 7.26 -1.92 -5.49
C ILE A 140 5.84 -1.42 -5.78
N LEU A 141 5.10 -2.08 -6.67
CA LEU A 141 3.72 -1.71 -6.97
C LEU A 141 2.81 -1.81 -5.74
N SER A 142 2.95 -2.89 -4.96
CA SER A 142 2.21 -3.08 -3.71
C SER A 142 2.61 -2.06 -2.63
N LEU A 143 3.88 -1.67 -2.58
CA LEU A 143 4.38 -0.65 -1.66
C LEU A 143 3.78 0.73 -2.00
N ILE A 144 3.77 1.11 -3.26
CA ILE A 144 3.13 2.36 -3.71
C ILE A 144 1.65 2.38 -3.29
N TRP A 145 0.95 1.27 -3.47
CA TRP A 145 -0.44 1.14 -3.06
C TRP A 145 -0.62 1.29 -1.54
N GLU A 146 0.18 0.60 -0.73
CA GLU A 146 0.11 0.69 0.74
C GLU A 146 0.45 2.09 1.24
N ILE A 147 1.41 2.78 0.63
CA ILE A 147 1.72 4.18 0.95
C ILE A 147 0.49 5.05 0.68
N ILE A 148 -0.11 4.97 -0.50
CA ILE A 148 -1.29 5.77 -0.85
C ILE A 148 -2.47 5.47 0.08
N ALA A 149 -2.67 4.19 0.40
CA ALA A 149 -3.70 3.79 1.36
C ALA A 149 -3.42 4.36 2.77
N ASP A 150 -2.15 4.52 3.15
CA ASP A 150 -1.78 5.14 4.43
C ASP A 150 -2.09 6.63 4.50
N PHE A 151 -1.90 7.34 3.39
CA PHE A 151 -2.29 8.75 3.29
C PHE A 151 -3.82 8.93 3.33
N ASP A 152 -4.58 7.98 2.76
CA ASP A 152 -6.06 7.95 2.82
C ASP A 152 -6.60 7.64 4.25
N ASP A 153 -5.74 7.24 5.20
CA ASP A 153 -6.08 7.02 6.61
C ASP A 153 -5.17 7.85 7.55
N PRO A 154 -5.44 9.16 7.69
CA PRO A 154 -4.59 10.10 8.43
C PRO A 154 -4.60 9.89 9.95
N ILE A 155 -5.38 8.93 10.46
CA ILE A 155 -5.59 8.69 11.89
C ILE A 155 -4.95 7.38 12.34
N ASN A 156 -5.02 6.32 11.54
CA ASN A 156 -4.48 5.00 11.90
C ASN A 156 -3.20 4.64 11.11
N GLY A 157 -2.75 5.51 10.20
CA GLY A 157 -1.54 5.30 9.40
C GLY A 157 -0.20 5.47 10.10
N VAL A 158 0.88 5.21 9.37
CA VAL A 158 2.24 5.56 9.79
C VAL A 158 2.37 7.08 9.93
N TRP A 159 1.71 7.83 9.04
CA TRP A 159 1.75 9.29 9.00
C TRP A 159 0.65 9.97 9.82
N VAL A 160 0.31 9.44 11.01
CA VAL A 160 -0.77 9.97 11.88
C VAL A 160 -0.61 11.46 12.19
N ILE A 161 -1.71 12.21 12.09
CA ILE A 161 -1.81 13.57 12.63
C ILE A 161 -2.02 13.51 14.15
N LYS A 162 -0.99 13.90 14.91
CA LYS A 162 -1.06 13.94 16.38
C LYS A 162 -1.82 15.18 16.87
N GLY A 163 -2.47 15.07 18.02
CA GLY A 163 -3.12 16.18 18.70
C GLY A 163 -4.56 16.47 18.24
N VAL A 164 -5.19 15.55 17.52
CA VAL A 164 -6.61 15.63 17.18
C VAL A 164 -7.45 15.39 18.44
N PRO A 165 -8.41 16.26 18.77
CA PRO A 165 -9.37 16.04 19.85
C PRO A 165 -10.17 14.73 19.64
N PRO A 166 -10.35 13.87 20.67
CA PRO A 166 -11.03 12.57 20.52
C PRO A 166 -12.47 12.67 20.03
N ASP A 167 -13.17 13.74 20.39
CA ASP A 167 -14.52 14.08 19.96
C ASP A 167 -14.61 14.34 18.45
N TRP A 168 -13.56 14.90 17.85
CA TRP A 168 -13.49 15.13 16.40
C TRP A 168 -13.33 13.81 15.63
N ILE A 169 -12.55 12.87 16.18
CA ILE A 169 -12.35 11.54 15.60
C ILE A 169 -13.65 10.73 15.65
N THR A 170 -14.37 10.80 16.77
CA THR A 170 -15.59 10.00 16.99
C THR A 170 -16.75 10.49 16.11
N GLY A 171 -16.79 11.79 15.79
CA GLY A 171 -17.81 12.38 14.92
C GLY A 171 -17.54 12.25 13.42
N ALA A 172 -16.33 11.87 13.01
CA ALA A 172 -15.96 11.74 11.61
C ALA A 172 -16.08 10.30 11.11
N ASN A 173 -16.62 10.10 9.91
CA ASN A 173 -16.74 8.77 9.31
C ASN A 173 -15.42 8.31 8.65
N ILE A 174 -14.43 8.02 9.48
CA ILE A 174 -13.07 7.69 9.04
C ILE A 174 -13.05 6.28 8.43
N LYS A 175 -12.69 6.17 7.14
CA LYS A 175 -12.50 4.87 6.50
C LYS A 175 -11.26 4.18 7.05
N ARG A 176 -11.46 2.99 7.62
CA ARG A 176 -10.38 2.09 8.01
C ARG A 176 -9.95 1.24 6.82
N ARG A 177 -8.64 1.07 6.67
CA ARG A 177 -8.08 0.13 5.70
C ARG A 177 -8.39 -1.33 6.03
N TRP A 178 -8.37 -2.15 4.99
CA TRP A 178 -8.52 -3.60 5.15
C TRP A 178 -7.28 -4.26 5.75
N SER A 179 -6.08 -3.80 5.38
CA SER A 179 -4.82 -4.28 5.96
C SER A 179 -4.78 -4.07 7.47
N ASP A 180 -5.30 -2.95 7.97
CA ASP A 180 -5.36 -2.65 9.41
C ASP A 180 -6.20 -3.67 10.18
N ARG A 181 -7.38 -4.02 9.63
CA ARG A 181 -8.24 -5.06 10.20
C ARG A 181 -7.55 -6.42 10.21
N PHE A 182 -6.81 -6.75 9.15
CA PHE A 182 -6.07 -8.00 9.06
C PHE A 182 -4.94 -8.08 10.09
N PHE A 183 -4.13 -7.02 10.24
CA PHE A 183 -3.03 -7.01 11.21
C PHE A 183 -3.54 -7.00 12.65
N GLU A 184 -4.59 -6.23 12.97
CA GLU A 184 -5.24 -6.31 14.29
C GLU A 184 -5.72 -7.73 14.60
N TRP A 185 -6.42 -8.38 13.66
CA TRP A 185 -6.85 -9.76 13.80
C TRP A 185 -5.67 -10.73 14.01
N PHE A 186 -4.60 -10.58 13.23
CA PHE A 186 -3.41 -11.43 13.28
C PHE A 186 -2.65 -11.29 14.60
N PHE A 187 -2.40 -10.06 15.06
CA PHE A 187 -1.74 -9.83 16.34
C PHE A 187 -2.60 -10.31 17.52
N ASN A 188 -3.91 -10.05 17.50
CA ASN A 188 -4.82 -10.55 18.53
C ASN A 188 -4.75 -12.08 18.64
N ARG A 189 -4.68 -12.80 17.51
CA ARG A 189 -4.49 -14.26 17.46
C ARG A 189 -3.18 -14.74 18.08
N ILE A 190 -2.08 -14.01 17.89
CA ILE A 190 -0.77 -14.37 18.43
C ILE A 190 -0.68 -14.05 19.93
N THR A 191 -1.21 -12.90 20.36
CA THR A 191 -1.12 -12.46 21.76
C THR A 191 -2.13 -13.14 22.68
N THR A 192 -3.21 -13.70 22.14
CA THR A 192 -4.20 -14.48 22.92
C THR A 192 -3.98 -16.00 22.84
N ALA A 193 -2.88 -16.47 22.26
CA ALA A 193 -2.52 -17.88 22.32
C ALA A 193 -2.36 -18.30 23.81
N PRO A 194 -3.14 -19.27 24.31
CA PRO A 194 -3.07 -19.64 25.71
C PRO A 194 -1.69 -20.25 25.99
N ILE A 195 -1.01 -19.72 27.01
CA ILE A 195 0.13 -20.38 27.63
C ILE A 195 -0.43 -21.71 28.17
N VAL A 196 -0.23 -22.78 27.41
CA VAL A 196 -0.46 -24.14 27.90
C VAL A 196 0.59 -24.37 28.97
N HIS A 197 0.24 -24.08 30.22
CA HIS A 197 0.94 -24.62 31.37
C HIS A 197 0.85 -26.14 31.26
N LYS A 198 1.95 -26.77 30.84
CA LYS A 198 2.19 -28.18 31.09
C LYS A 198 2.32 -28.34 32.60
N GLY A 199 1.23 -28.75 33.24
CA GLY A 199 1.23 -29.41 34.55
C GLY A 199 1.32 -30.91 34.35
#